data_AF-A0AAW6JA17-F1
#
_entry.id   AF-A0AAW6JA17-F1
#
_cell.length_a   1.000
_cell.length_b   1.000
_cell.length_c   1.000
_cell.angle_alpha   90.00
_cell.angle_beta   90.00
_cell.angle_gamma   90.00
#
_symmetry.space_group_name_H-M   'P 1'
#
loop_
_entity.id
_entity.type
_entity.pdbx_description
1 polymer ?
#
loop_
_entity_poly.entity_id
_entity_poly.type
_entity_poly.pdbx_seq_one_letter_code
_entity_poly.pdbx_strand_id
1 'polypeptide(L)'
;MHHSRGKSKNSKIAAAPKQKISYEKKVDSAVTEYAVRALNWLRKAEFLMSAPKLNLCVEDTGYEIAFAGRSNAGKSSAINALTNQKQLARASKRPGRTQMINFFSLGNPDQRLVDLPGYGYAAVPEAMKIVWQKELENYLIQRKSLQGLVLLMDIRHPLQHFDVMMLEWAYSRKLFVHVLLTKSDKLNRGPASKALQEVKAQLKKMKLDFSIQLFSSLNKQGLEELASVMGGRLNFTLDQAQHFDLSSIPDATADELDADEFDEDPEAAIDLDAEDDVETKPQSEA
;
A
#
# COMPACT_ATOMS: atom_id res chain seq x y z
N MET A 1 3.19 14.93 -80.86
CA MET A 1 4.16 15.36 -79.84
C MET A 1 3.73 14.82 -78.49
N HIS A 2 4.70 14.23 -77.78
CA HIS A 2 4.57 13.42 -76.57
C HIS A 2 4.30 14.23 -75.28
N HIS A 3 3.82 13.48 -74.27
CA HIS A 3 4.15 13.50 -72.82
C HIS A 3 2.93 13.67 -71.91
N SER A 4 2.81 13.04 -70.74
CA SER A 4 3.42 11.87 -70.10
C SER A 4 2.79 11.81 -68.71
N ARG A 5 2.27 10.64 -68.31
CA ARG A 5 1.82 10.35 -66.94
C ARG A 5 3.01 10.44 -65.97
N GLY A 6 3.01 11.42 -65.07
CA GLY A 6 3.88 11.43 -63.89
C GLY A 6 3.25 10.64 -62.74
N LYS A 7 3.64 9.37 -62.56
CA LYS A 7 3.37 8.62 -61.32
C LYS A 7 4.29 9.14 -60.21
N SER A 8 3.71 9.68 -59.14
CA SER A 8 4.45 10.02 -57.91
C SER A 8 5.00 8.74 -57.27
N LYS A 9 6.33 8.64 -57.20
CA LYS A 9 7.07 7.62 -56.46
C LYS A 9 7.23 8.12 -55.02
N ASN A 10 6.50 7.53 -54.08
CA ASN A 10 6.96 7.38 -52.68
C ASN A 10 6.05 6.39 -51.92
N SER A 11 6.14 5.11 -52.29
CA SER A 11 5.40 4.01 -51.64
C SER A 11 6.31 3.02 -50.90
N LYS A 12 7.47 3.46 -50.38
CA LYS A 12 8.45 2.55 -49.75
C LYS A 12 8.77 2.82 -48.27
N ILE A 13 7.98 3.65 -47.57
CA ILE A 13 8.15 3.87 -46.11
C ILE A 13 7.04 3.19 -45.29
N ALA A 14 6.05 2.56 -45.93
CA ALA A 14 4.90 1.95 -45.23
C ALA A 14 5.13 0.51 -44.70
N ALA A 15 6.31 -0.09 -44.93
CA ALA A 15 6.57 -1.50 -44.66
C ALA A 15 7.68 -1.77 -43.62
N ALA A 16 8.03 -0.79 -42.78
CA ALA A 16 8.89 -1.06 -41.64
C ALA A 16 8.07 -1.75 -40.53
N PRO A 17 8.44 -2.95 -40.05
CA PRO A 17 7.73 -3.60 -38.97
C PRO A 17 7.82 -2.73 -37.72
N LYS A 18 6.67 -2.22 -37.25
CA LYS A 18 6.57 -1.55 -35.96
C LYS A 18 6.78 -2.61 -34.88
N GLN A 19 8.03 -2.83 -34.47
CA GLN A 19 8.32 -3.61 -33.28
C GLN A 19 7.65 -2.90 -32.10
N LYS A 20 6.61 -3.52 -31.55
CA LYS A 20 6.05 -3.12 -30.27
C LYS A 20 7.12 -3.41 -29.23
N ILE A 21 7.88 -2.39 -28.86
CA ILE A 21 8.75 -2.45 -27.69
C ILE A 21 7.80 -2.53 -26.48
N SER A 22 7.48 -3.75 -26.03
CA SER A 22 6.82 -3.96 -24.75
C SER A 22 7.89 -3.83 -23.67
N TYR A 23 7.92 -2.70 -23.00
CA TYR A 23 8.66 -2.55 -21.75
C TYR A 23 7.93 -3.37 -20.67
N GLU A 24 8.23 -4.67 -20.58
CA GLU A 24 7.92 -5.43 -19.38
C GLU A 24 8.86 -4.93 -18.29
N LYS A 25 8.32 -4.14 -17.36
CA LYS A 25 9.02 -3.78 -16.14
C LYS A 25 9.23 -5.08 -15.36
N LYS A 26 10.44 -5.67 -15.44
CA LYS A 26 10.83 -6.78 -14.58
C LYS A 26 10.71 -6.30 -13.13
N VAL A 27 9.68 -6.79 -12.45
CA VAL A 27 9.50 -6.53 -11.02
C VAL A 27 10.55 -7.35 -10.28
N ASP A 28 11.16 -6.76 -9.27
CA ASP A 28 12.11 -7.45 -8.40
C ASP A 28 11.48 -8.73 -7.84
N SER A 29 12.21 -9.85 -7.95
CA SER A 29 11.76 -11.15 -7.47
C SER A 29 11.44 -11.13 -5.98
N ALA A 30 12.20 -10.38 -5.16
CA ALA A 30 11.97 -10.27 -3.73
C ALA A 30 10.67 -9.52 -3.40
N VAL A 31 10.36 -8.44 -4.15
CA VAL A 31 9.10 -7.70 -3.99
C VAL A 31 7.90 -8.57 -4.36
N THR A 32 8.07 -9.38 -5.41
CA THR A 32 7.05 -10.34 -5.85
C THR A 32 6.82 -11.42 -4.79
N GLU A 33 7.89 -11.95 -4.20
CA GLU A 33 7.79 -12.94 -3.11
C GLU A 33 7.07 -12.36 -1.88
N TYR A 34 7.45 -11.16 -1.43
CA TYR A 34 6.79 -10.49 -0.30
C TYR A 34 5.29 -10.34 -0.54
N ALA A 35 4.91 -9.84 -1.71
CA ALA A 35 3.51 -9.64 -2.07
C ALA A 35 2.71 -10.96 -2.06
N VAL A 36 3.28 -12.03 -2.62
CA VAL A 36 2.63 -13.35 -2.65
C VAL A 36 2.53 -13.97 -1.25
N ARG A 37 3.57 -13.90 -0.44
CA ARG A 37 3.54 -14.42 0.95
C ARG A 37 2.58 -13.63 1.82
N ALA A 38 2.58 -12.30 1.73
CA ALA A 38 1.62 -11.44 2.42
C ALA A 38 0.18 -11.76 2.00
N LEU A 39 -0.06 -11.96 0.71
CA LEU A 39 -1.38 -12.35 0.21
C LEU A 39 -1.83 -13.69 0.77
N ASN A 40 -0.94 -14.69 0.82
CA ASN A 40 -1.25 -15.99 1.40
C ASN A 40 -1.50 -15.91 2.91
N TRP A 41 -0.74 -15.08 3.63
CA TRP A 41 -0.96 -14.83 5.05
C TRP A 41 -2.33 -14.20 5.32
N LEU A 42 -2.76 -13.21 4.52
CA LEU A 42 -4.08 -12.59 4.63
C LEU A 42 -5.24 -13.57 4.43
N ARG A 43 -5.01 -14.72 3.77
CA ARG A 43 -6.04 -15.77 3.62
C ARG A 43 -6.33 -16.54 4.92
N LYS A 44 -5.47 -16.42 5.93
CA LYS A 44 -5.71 -16.91 7.31
C LYS A 44 -6.72 -16.07 8.08
N ALA A 45 -7.35 -15.08 7.44
CA ALA A 45 -8.30 -14.21 8.09
C ALA A 45 -9.50 -14.97 8.66
N GLU A 46 -9.85 -14.73 9.92
CA GLU A 46 -11.01 -15.34 10.58
C GLU A 46 -11.86 -14.26 11.24
N PHE A 47 -13.18 -14.46 11.26
CA PHE A 47 -14.07 -13.54 11.96
C PHE A 47 -13.79 -13.57 13.47
N LEU A 48 -13.47 -12.42 14.05
CA LEU A 48 -13.20 -12.27 15.46
C LEU A 48 -14.44 -11.79 16.21
N MET A 49 -14.94 -10.59 15.88
CA MET A 49 -16.15 -10.05 16.47
C MET A 49 -16.76 -8.89 15.67
N SER A 50 -17.98 -8.51 16.03
CA SER A 50 -18.64 -7.28 15.56
C SER A 50 -18.93 -6.36 16.75
N ALA A 51 -18.54 -5.09 16.66
CA ALA A 51 -18.76 -4.08 17.69
C ALA A 51 -19.74 -2.98 17.19
N PRO A 52 -20.78 -2.63 17.96
CA PRO A 52 -21.71 -1.56 17.57
C PRO A 52 -21.19 -0.15 17.90
N LYS A 53 -20.17 -0.04 18.76
CA LYS A 53 -19.57 1.20 19.28
C LYS A 53 -18.08 0.98 19.53
N LEU A 54 -17.31 2.07 19.54
CA LEU A 54 -15.86 2.01 19.76
C LEU A 54 -15.46 1.41 21.10
N ASN A 55 -16.20 1.72 22.16
CA ASN A 55 -15.93 1.22 23.51
C ASN A 55 -16.24 -0.29 23.69
N LEU A 56 -16.86 -0.92 22.68
CA LEU A 56 -17.14 -2.36 22.65
C LEU A 56 -16.26 -3.08 21.61
N CYS A 57 -15.26 -2.40 21.05
CA CYS A 57 -14.27 -3.01 20.18
C CYS A 57 -13.29 -3.87 20.99
N VAL A 58 -12.55 -4.71 20.27
CA VAL A 58 -11.35 -5.36 20.81
C VAL A 58 -10.38 -4.33 21.37
N GLU A 59 -9.57 -4.78 22.33
CA GLU A 59 -8.55 -3.97 22.97
C GLU A 59 -7.68 -3.21 21.96
N ASP A 60 -7.35 -1.97 22.28
CA ASP A 60 -6.63 -1.04 21.41
C ASP A 60 -5.11 -1.34 21.42
N THR A 61 -4.77 -2.51 20.91
CA THR A 61 -3.48 -3.19 21.06
C THR A 61 -3.08 -3.88 19.74
N GLY A 62 -1.79 -3.93 19.40
CA GLY A 62 -1.33 -4.55 18.15
C GLY A 62 -1.51 -3.68 16.89
N TYR A 63 -1.75 -4.33 15.75
CA TYR A 63 -1.71 -3.74 14.40
C TYR A 63 -3.02 -4.00 13.64
N GLU A 64 -3.68 -2.93 13.23
CA GLU A 64 -4.94 -2.99 12.48
C GLU A 64 -4.85 -2.20 11.18
N ILE A 65 -5.49 -2.74 10.13
CA ILE A 65 -5.84 -1.98 8.94
C ILE A 65 -7.35 -1.94 8.82
N ALA A 66 -7.87 -0.72 8.70
CA ALA A 66 -9.28 -0.51 8.45
C ALA A 66 -9.60 -0.40 6.96
N PHE A 67 -10.73 -0.97 6.55
CA PHE A 67 -11.34 -0.80 5.25
C PHE A 67 -12.53 0.13 5.41
N ALA A 68 -12.53 1.24 4.69
CA ALA A 68 -13.66 2.18 4.65
C ALA A 68 -14.05 2.48 3.21
N GLY A 69 -15.31 2.85 3.01
CA GLY A 69 -15.78 3.27 1.69
C GLY A 69 -17.27 3.48 1.71
N ARG A 70 -17.78 4.11 0.66
CA ARG A 70 -19.22 4.28 0.47
C ARG A 70 -19.93 2.92 0.46
N SER A 71 -21.19 2.90 0.85
CA SER A 71 -22.05 1.74 0.59
C SER A 71 -21.95 1.33 -0.88
N ASN A 72 -21.81 0.03 -1.14
CA ASN A 72 -21.61 -0.55 -2.47
C ASN A 72 -20.32 -0.12 -3.21
N ALA A 73 -19.35 0.52 -2.54
CA ALA A 73 -18.02 0.76 -3.11
C ALA A 73 -17.22 -0.53 -3.34
N GLY A 74 -17.69 -1.68 -2.84
CA GLY A 74 -17.04 -2.98 -3.05
C GLY A 74 -16.16 -3.46 -1.88
N LYS A 75 -16.29 -2.84 -0.70
CA LYS A 75 -15.53 -3.18 0.52
C LYS A 75 -15.56 -4.66 0.89
N SER A 76 -16.76 -5.23 1.10
CA SER A 76 -16.88 -6.66 1.42
C SER A 76 -16.35 -7.54 0.29
N SER A 77 -16.52 -7.15 -0.98
CA SER A 77 -15.96 -7.86 -2.14
C SER A 77 -14.43 -7.81 -2.19
N ALA A 78 -13.82 -6.69 -1.78
CA ALA A 78 -12.38 -6.53 -1.71
C ALA A 78 -11.79 -7.41 -0.59
N ILE A 79 -12.37 -7.36 0.61
CA ILE A 79 -11.96 -8.21 1.74
C ILE A 79 -12.06 -9.69 1.34
N ASN A 80 -13.21 -10.12 0.81
CA ASN A 80 -13.43 -11.51 0.38
C ASN A 80 -12.47 -11.96 -0.74
N ALA A 81 -12.14 -11.07 -1.69
CA ALA A 81 -11.18 -11.38 -2.74
C ALA A 81 -9.74 -11.49 -2.20
N LEU A 82 -9.36 -10.60 -1.28
CA LEU A 82 -8.05 -10.57 -0.63
C LEU A 82 -7.82 -11.80 0.25
N THR A 83 -8.81 -12.16 1.06
CA THR A 83 -8.72 -13.32 1.95
C THR A 83 -9.06 -14.64 1.26
N ASN A 84 -9.48 -14.60 -0.01
CA ASN A 84 -9.95 -15.76 -0.78
C ASN A 84 -11.11 -16.51 -0.11
N GLN A 85 -12.01 -15.78 0.55
CA GLN A 85 -13.16 -16.34 1.26
C GLN A 85 -14.47 -15.72 0.79
N LYS A 86 -15.48 -16.53 0.49
CA LYS A 86 -16.73 -16.04 -0.14
C LYS A 86 -17.64 -15.24 0.80
N GLN A 87 -17.59 -15.49 2.10
CA GLN A 87 -18.59 -15.01 3.07
C GLN A 87 -18.00 -14.48 4.38
N LEU A 88 -16.69 -14.15 4.38
CA LEU A 88 -16.02 -13.59 5.54
C LEU A 88 -16.59 -12.21 5.87
N ALA A 89 -16.47 -11.27 4.92
CA ALA A 89 -17.15 -9.99 4.98
C ALA A 89 -18.51 -10.11 4.30
N ARG A 90 -19.59 -10.02 5.08
CA ARG A 90 -20.96 -10.10 4.57
C ARG A 90 -21.46 -8.70 4.19
N ALA A 91 -21.83 -8.53 2.93
CA ALA A 91 -22.55 -7.34 2.50
C ALA A 91 -23.94 -7.35 3.16
N SER A 92 -24.22 -6.38 4.04
CA SER A 92 -25.56 -6.25 4.62
C SER A 92 -26.56 -5.92 3.51
N LYS A 93 -27.48 -6.85 3.25
CA LYS A 93 -28.54 -6.69 2.24
C LYS A 93 -29.66 -5.73 2.68
N ARG A 94 -29.68 -5.29 3.96
CA ARG A 94 -30.72 -4.42 4.50
C ARG A 94 -30.12 -3.05 4.88
N PRO A 95 -30.38 -2.00 4.07
CA PRO A 95 -30.05 -0.62 4.41
C PRO A 95 -30.54 -0.24 5.82
N GLY A 96 -29.70 0.41 6.63
CA GLY A 96 -30.16 1.11 7.84
C GLY A 96 -30.29 0.31 9.14
N ARG A 97 -30.05 -1.00 9.17
CA ARG A 97 -30.06 -1.79 10.43
C ARG A 97 -28.63 -1.97 10.93
N THR A 98 -28.31 -1.30 12.04
CA THR A 98 -27.08 -1.34 12.84
C THR A 98 -25.77 -1.51 12.06
N GLN A 99 -25.05 -0.40 11.92
CA GLN A 99 -23.73 -0.35 11.32
C GLN A 99 -22.68 -0.86 12.33
N MET A 100 -22.33 -2.14 12.27
CA MET A 100 -21.30 -2.75 13.11
C MET A 100 -19.92 -2.55 12.48
N ILE A 101 -18.90 -2.40 13.33
CA ILE A 101 -17.49 -2.55 12.98
C ILE A 101 -17.15 -4.03 13.09
N ASN A 102 -16.66 -4.66 12.01
CA ASN A 102 -16.28 -6.07 12.04
C ASN A 102 -14.77 -6.21 12.12
N PHE A 103 -14.30 -7.09 12.99
CA PHE A 103 -12.88 -7.39 13.17
C PHE A 103 -12.61 -8.81 12.65
N PHE A 104 -11.50 -8.96 11.92
CA PHE A 104 -11.02 -10.24 11.44
C PHE A 104 -9.57 -10.43 11.89
N SER A 105 -9.26 -11.49 12.63
CA SER A 105 -7.88 -11.84 13.04
C SER A 105 -7.12 -12.46 11.88
N LEU A 106 -5.79 -12.35 11.85
CA LEU A 106 -4.93 -12.90 10.79
C LEU A 106 -4.11 -14.10 11.29
N GLY A 107 -4.79 -15.07 11.91
CA GLY A 107 -4.17 -16.22 12.55
C GLY A 107 -3.54 -15.93 13.92
N ASN A 108 -3.65 -14.69 14.41
CA ASN A 108 -3.30 -14.27 15.77
C ASN A 108 -4.18 -13.07 16.17
N PRO A 109 -4.33 -12.78 17.48
CA PRO A 109 -5.18 -11.68 17.93
C PRO A 109 -4.57 -10.30 17.66
N ASP A 110 -3.26 -10.16 17.52
CA ASP A 110 -2.56 -8.86 17.45
C ASP A 110 -2.64 -8.19 16.08
N GLN A 111 -2.86 -8.96 15.01
CA GLN A 111 -2.93 -8.45 13.63
C GLN A 111 -4.34 -8.63 13.08
N ARG A 112 -5.00 -7.52 12.73
CA ARG A 112 -6.43 -7.55 12.37
C ARG A 112 -6.77 -6.72 11.14
N LEU A 113 -7.73 -7.23 10.38
CA LEU A 113 -8.46 -6.43 9.39
C LEU A 113 -9.74 -5.91 10.03
N VAL A 114 -10.05 -4.65 9.80
CA VAL A 114 -11.24 -4.00 10.35
C VAL A 114 -12.13 -3.55 9.20
N ASP A 115 -13.34 -4.08 9.12
CA ASP A 115 -14.35 -3.64 8.16
C ASP A 115 -15.21 -2.56 8.79
N LEU A 116 -14.90 -1.31 8.45
CA LEU A 116 -15.70 -0.19 8.92
C LEU A 116 -17.04 -0.17 8.19
N PRO A 117 -18.10 0.26 8.86
CA PRO A 117 -19.39 0.45 8.23
C PRO A 117 -19.33 1.40 7.03
N GLY A 118 -20.21 1.20 6.04
CA GLY A 118 -20.19 1.97 4.80
C GLY A 118 -20.93 3.30 4.92
N TYR A 119 -20.28 4.40 4.56
CA TYR A 119 -20.89 5.74 4.59
C TYR A 119 -21.72 6.06 3.35
N GLY A 120 -22.40 7.22 3.39
CA GLY A 120 -23.08 7.80 2.22
C GLY A 120 -24.42 7.16 1.88
N TYR A 121 -25.05 6.43 2.81
CA TYR A 121 -26.42 5.92 2.62
C TYR A 121 -27.43 7.08 2.68
N ALA A 122 -28.20 7.26 1.61
CA ALA A 122 -29.23 8.29 1.54
C ALA A 122 -30.34 8.08 2.59
N ALA A 123 -30.73 6.82 2.81
CA ALA A 123 -31.90 6.41 3.62
C ALA A 123 -31.67 6.35 5.14
N VAL A 124 -30.55 6.86 5.67
CA VAL A 124 -30.30 6.90 7.13
C VAL A 124 -30.69 8.28 7.67
N PRO A 125 -31.42 8.36 8.81
CA PRO A 125 -31.74 9.62 9.47
C PRO A 125 -30.49 10.47 9.74
N GLU A 126 -30.60 11.77 9.60
CA GLU A 126 -29.48 12.70 9.75
C GLU A 126 -28.81 12.61 11.13
N ALA A 127 -29.59 12.51 12.20
CA ALA A 127 -29.08 12.32 13.55
C ALA A 127 -28.18 11.07 13.69
N MET A 128 -28.57 9.96 13.04
CA MET A 128 -27.74 8.74 13.04
C MET A 128 -26.48 8.90 12.18
N LYS A 129 -26.53 9.67 11.09
CA LYS A 129 -25.34 9.99 10.28
C LYS A 129 -24.32 10.78 11.09
N ILE A 130 -24.75 11.77 11.86
CA ILE A 130 -23.88 12.61 12.68
C ILE A 130 -23.19 11.80 13.77
N VAL A 131 -23.95 11.00 14.54
CA VAL A 131 -23.38 10.13 15.58
C VAL A 131 -22.34 9.20 14.97
N TRP A 132 -22.67 8.59 13.84
CA TRP A 132 -21.78 7.66 13.17
C TRP A 132 -20.53 8.31 12.57
N GLN A 133 -20.65 9.53 12.02
CA GLN A 133 -19.50 10.32 11.57
C GLN A 133 -18.55 10.62 12.73
N LYS A 134 -19.08 11.03 13.89
CA LYS A 134 -18.28 11.31 15.09
C LYS A 134 -17.57 10.06 15.61
N GLU A 135 -18.25 8.91 15.62
CA GLU A 135 -17.61 7.64 15.98
C GLU A 135 -16.52 7.24 14.98
N LEU A 136 -16.75 7.45 13.69
CA LEU A 136 -15.75 7.13 12.67
C LEU A 136 -14.53 8.05 12.75
N GLU A 137 -14.75 9.35 12.94
CA GLU A 137 -13.70 10.33 13.21
C GLU A 137 -12.88 9.93 14.45
N ASN A 138 -13.56 9.63 15.57
CA ASN A 138 -12.89 9.16 16.79
C ASN A 138 -12.08 7.88 16.57
N TYR A 139 -12.61 6.90 15.82
CA TYR A 139 -11.87 5.68 15.47
C TYR A 139 -10.58 6.02 14.72
N LEU A 140 -10.69 6.85 13.68
CA LEU A 140 -9.55 7.21 12.85
C LEU A 140 -8.52 8.02 13.62
N ILE A 141 -8.93 8.91 14.53
CA ILE A 141 -8.02 9.82 15.25
C ILE A 141 -7.40 9.15 16.49
N GLN A 142 -8.19 8.39 17.26
CA GLN A 142 -7.80 7.98 18.62
C GLN A 142 -7.28 6.54 18.72
N ARG A 143 -7.71 5.62 17.85
CA ARG A 143 -7.43 4.18 18.03
C ARG A 143 -5.97 3.85 17.72
N LYS A 144 -5.15 3.59 18.73
CA LYS A 144 -3.69 3.42 18.62
C LYS A 144 -3.27 2.21 17.77
N SER A 145 -4.02 1.12 17.82
CA SER A 145 -3.74 -0.08 17.03
C SER A 145 -3.94 0.15 15.53
N LEU A 146 -4.65 1.20 15.11
CA LEU A 146 -4.87 1.51 13.70
C LEU A 146 -3.59 2.04 13.04
N GLN A 147 -3.02 1.23 12.15
CA GLN A 147 -1.77 1.54 11.44
C GLN A 147 -1.99 2.02 10.01
N GLY A 148 -3.17 1.74 9.44
CA GLY A 148 -3.50 2.21 8.10
C GLY A 148 -4.98 2.12 7.74
N LEU A 149 -5.35 2.90 6.74
CA LEU A 149 -6.69 2.95 6.16
C LEU A 149 -6.62 2.58 4.67
N VAL A 150 -7.36 1.55 4.28
CA VAL A 150 -7.69 1.28 2.88
C VAL A 150 -9.01 1.95 2.57
N LEU A 151 -8.98 3.02 1.76
CA LEU A 151 -10.16 3.80 1.40
C LEU A 151 -10.64 3.40 0.00
N LEU A 152 -11.78 2.72 -0.07
CA LEU A 152 -12.35 2.20 -1.30
C LEU A 152 -13.28 3.21 -1.96
N MET A 153 -13.01 3.49 -3.23
CA MET A 153 -13.81 4.36 -4.07
C MET A 153 -14.16 3.63 -5.36
N ASP A 154 -15.43 3.65 -5.77
CA ASP A 154 -15.82 3.16 -7.10
C ASP A 154 -15.12 4.02 -8.16
N ILE A 155 -14.34 3.41 -9.05
CA ILE A 155 -13.53 4.12 -10.05
C ILE A 155 -14.33 5.06 -10.95
N ARG A 156 -15.65 4.83 -11.07
CA ARG A 156 -16.55 5.66 -11.88
C ARG A 156 -16.94 6.97 -11.18
N HIS A 157 -16.83 7.00 -9.85
CA HIS A 157 -17.24 8.13 -9.01
C HIS A 157 -16.28 8.33 -7.81
N PRO A 158 -14.97 8.57 -8.05
CA PRO A 158 -14.01 8.78 -6.97
C PRO A 158 -14.19 10.14 -6.30
N LEU A 159 -13.55 10.31 -5.13
CA LEU A 159 -13.42 11.59 -4.41
C LEU A 159 -14.75 12.31 -4.16
N GLN A 160 -15.79 11.57 -3.76
CA GLN A 160 -17.02 12.19 -3.28
C GLN A 160 -16.78 12.90 -1.96
N HIS A 161 -17.73 13.76 -1.56
CA HIS A 161 -17.61 14.56 -0.34
C HIS A 161 -17.17 13.78 0.91
N PHE A 162 -17.81 12.62 1.18
CA PHE A 162 -17.43 11.77 2.31
C PHE A 162 -16.06 11.07 2.13
N ASP A 163 -15.64 10.79 0.90
CA ASP A 163 -14.32 10.23 0.63
C ASP A 163 -13.25 11.27 1.00
N VAL A 164 -13.44 12.53 0.58
CA VAL A 164 -12.56 13.65 0.90
C VAL A 164 -12.48 13.89 2.41
N MET A 165 -13.61 13.91 3.10
CA MET A 165 -13.62 14.10 4.55
C MET A 165 -12.86 12.98 5.29
N MET A 166 -13.00 11.72 4.86
CA MET A 166 -12.23 10.60 5.41
C MET A 166 -10.72 10.76 5.21
N LEU A 167 -10.32 11.25 4.02
CA LEU A 167 -8.91 11.53 3.71
C LEU A 167 -8.36 12.65 4.59
N GLU A 168 -9.13 13.71 4.84
CA GLU A 168 -8.74 14.83 5.71
C GLU A 168 -8.57 14.39 7.17
N TRP A 169 -9.50 13.58 7.70
CA TRP A 169 -9.38 13.01 9.03
C TRP A 169 -8.15 12.11 9.17
N ALA A 170 -7.91 11.22 8.21
CA ALA A 170 -6.73 10.37 8.20
C ALA A 170 -5.43 11.20 8.10
N TYR A 171 -5.43 12.26 7.29
CA TYR A 171 -4.30 13.19 7.17
C TYR A 171 -4.00 13.91 8.47
N SER A 172 -5.02 14.35 9.21
CA SER A 172 -4.84 15.05 10.49
C SER A 172 -4.06 14.23 11.53
N ARG A 173 -4.20 12.90 11.49
CA ARG A 173 -3.45 11.95 12.33
C ARG A 173 -2.10 11.54 11.73
N LYS A 174 -1.81 11.90 10.48
CA LYS A 174 -0.72 11.32 9.67
C LYS A 174 -0.87 9.80 9.53
N LEU A 175 -2.11 9.32 9.47
CA LEU A 175 -2.39 7.91 9.26
C LEU A 175 -1.98 7.51 7.84
N PHE A 176 -1.39 6.33 7.69
CA PHE A 176 -1.12 5.78 6.37
C PHE A 176 -2.44 5.51 5.64
N VAL A 177 -2.60 6.04 4.43
CA VAL A 177 -3.78 5.77 3.60
C VAL A 177 -3.37 5.17 2.27
N HIS A 178 -4.13 4.15 1.88
CA HIS A 178 -4.08 3.54 0.56
C HIS A 178 -5.45 3.64 -0.11
N VAL A 179 -5.56 4.46 -1.15
CA VAL A 179 -6.77 4.62 -1.94
C VAL A 179 -6.91 3.47 -2.92
N LEU A 180 -8.04 2.77 -2.85
CA LEU A 180 -8.34 1.62 -3.70
C LEU A 180 -9.45 2.00 -4.68
N LEU A 181 -9.10 2.22 -5.95
CA LEU A 181 -10.07 2.48 -7.01
C LEU A 181 -10.70 1.16 -7.47
N THR A 182 -11.80 0.79 -6.84
CA THR A 182 -12.49 -0.47 -7.04
C THR A 182 -13.30 -0.50 -8.33
N LYS A 183 -13.69 -1.72 -8.73
CA LYS A 183 -14.48 -1.99 -9.95
C LYS A 183 -13.79 -1.47 -11.21
N SER A 184 -12.45 -1.55 -11.24
CA SER A 184 -11.67 -1.20 -12.44
C SER A 184 -12.10 -1.97 -13.69
N ASP A 185 -12.69 -3.16 -13.53
CA ASP A 185 -13.30 -3.95 -14.61
C ASP A 185 -14.45 -3.25 -15.34
N LYS A 186 -15.03 -2.19 -14.76
CA LYS A 186 -16.08 -1.40 -15.41
C LYS A 186 -15.56 -0.38 -16.41
N LEU A 187 -14.24 -0.18 -16.48
CA LEU A 187 -13.60 0.74 -17.41
C LEU A 187 -12.56 0.00 -18.25
N ASN A 188 -12.42 0.39 -19.51
CA ASN A 188 -11.32 -0.07 -20.35
C ASN A 188 -9.98 0.46 -19.80
N ARG A 189 -8.86 -0.16 -20.21
CA ARG A 189 -7.51 0.16 -19.71
C ARG A 189 -7.16 1.65 -19.79
N GLY A 190 -7.48 2.31 -20.91
CA GLY A 190 -7.22 3.74 -21.10
C GLY A 190 -7.99 4.63 -20.11
N PRO A 191 -9.34 4.57 -20.09
CA PRO A 191 -10.15 5.29 -19.10
C PRO A 191 -9.79 4.98 -17.64
N ALA A 192 -9.49 3.72 -17.29
CA ALA A 192 -9.06 3.35 -15.94
C ALA A 192 -7.73 4.02 -15.56
N SER A 193 -6.75 4.02 -16.47
CA SER A 193 -5.47 4.72 -16.26
C SER A 193 -5.66 6.22 -16.14
N LYS A 194 -6.53 6.82 -16.95
CA LYS A 194 -6.88 8.24 -16.86
C LYS A 194 -7.49 8.58 -15.49
N ALA A 195 -8.47 7.82 -15.02
CA ALA A 195 -9.09 8.01 -13.71
C ALA A 195 -8.06 7.93 -12.57
N LEU A 196 -7.14 6.95 -12.62
CA LEU A 196 -6.05 6.84 -11.65
C LEU A 196 -5.18 8.11 -11.61
N GLN A 197 -4.77 8.62 -12.77
CA GLN A 197 -3.94 9.83 -12.84
C GLN A 197 -4.69 11.08 -12.39
N GLU A 198 -5.98 11.20 -12.72
CA GLU A 198 -6.82 12.33 -12.28
C GLU A 198 -6.97 12.35 -10.76
N VAL A 199 -7.27 11.22 -10.14
CA VAL A 199 -7.38 11.12 -8.68
C VAL A 199 -6.02 11.41 -8.03
N LYS A 200 -4.92 10.86 -8.57
CA LYS A 200 -3.56 11.14 -8.07
C LYS A 200 -3.21 12.63 -8.14
N ALA A 201 -3.58 13.31 -9.23
CA ALA A 201 -3.36 14.75 -9.38
C ALA A 201 -4.21 15.57 -8.39
N GLN A 202 -5.45 15.15 -8.13
CA GLN A 202 -6.33 15.79 -7.15
C GLN A 202 -5.81 15.63 -5.72
N LEU A 203 -5.38 14.42 -5.33
CA LEU A 203 -4.76 14.18 -4.03
C LEU A 203 -3.52 15.06 -3.82
N LYS A 204 -2.66 15.17 -4.83
CA LYS A 204 -1.49 16.07 -4.80
C LYS A 204 -1.89 17.54 -4.67
N LYS A 205 -2.93 17.99 -5.37
CA LYS A 205 -3.45 19.37 -5.26
C LYS A 205 -3.94 19.67 -3.84
N MET A 206 -4.53 18.69 -3.18
CA MET A 206 -4.97 18.77 -1.79
C MET A 206 -3.82 18.62 -0.78
N LYS A 207 -2.57 18.44 -1.24
CA LYS A 207 -1.38 18.16 -0.42
C LYS A 207 -1.52 16.88 0.42
N LEU A 208 -2.29 15.93 -0.09
CA LEU A 208 -2.49 14.61 0.50
C LEU A 208 -1.57 13.62 -0.21
N ASP A 209 -0.49 13.23 0.46
CA ASP A 209 0.47 12.24 -0.06
C ASP A 209 0.04 10.82 0.32
N PHE A 210 -0.93 10.30 -0.43
CA PHE A 210 -1.48 8.97 -0.22
C PHE A 210 -1.22 8.05 -1.40
N SER A 211 -0.96 6.78 -1.09
CA SER A 211 -0.79 5.75 -2.12
C SER A 211 -2.14 5.42 -2.77
N ILE A 212 -2.12 5.01 -4.04
CA ILE A 212 -3.34 4.74 -4.80
C ILE A 212 -3.10 3.67 -5.87
N GLN A 213 -4.05 2.75 -6.03
CA GLN A 213 -4.00 1.72 -7.08
C GLN A 213 -5.38 1.44 -7.70
N LEU A 214 -5.37 0.72 -8.82
CA LEU A 214 -6.56 0.14 -9.44
C LEU A 214 -6.87 -1.23 -8.85
N PHE A 215 -8.15 -1.57 -8.71
CA PHE A 215 -8.56 -2.83 -8.12
C PHE A 215 -9.86 -3.39 -8.71
N SER A 216 -9.87 -4.70 -8.95
CA SER A 216 -11.08 -5.44 -9.31
C SER A 216 -11.13 -6.76 -8.55
N SER A 217 -12.13 -6.90 -7.66
CA SER A 217 -12.46 -8.18 -7.04
C SER A 217 -12.85 -9.24 -8.07
N LEU A 218 -13.51 -8.83 -9.17
CA LEU A 218 -13.98 -9.75 -10.21
C LEU A 218 -12.81 -10.33 -11.00
N ASN A 219 -11.89 -9.46 -11.44
CA ASN A 219 -10.73 -9.87 -12.24
C ASN A 219 -9.52 -10.24 -11.36
N LYS A 220 -9.65 -10.21 -10.03
CA LYS A 220 -8.56 -10.41 -9.06
C LYS A 220 -7.36 -9.49 -9.30
N GLN A 221 -7.61 -8.30 -9.86
CA GLN A 221 -6.58 -7.32 -10.19
C GLN A 221 -6.18 -6.53 -8.94
N GLY A 222 -4.86 -6.40 -8.70
CA GLY A 222 -4.31 -5.55 -7.64
C GLY A 222 -4.26 -6.21 -6.26
N LEU A 223 -4.50 -7.53 -6.16
CA LEU A 223 -4.47 -8.24 -4.87
C LEU A 223 -3.08 -8.28 -4.24
N GLU A 224 -2.06 -8.59 -5.03
CA GLU A 224 -0.66 -8.67 -4.57
C GLU A 224 -0.12 -7.31 -4.15
N GLU A 225 -0.41 -6.26 -4.94
CA GLU A 225 -0.06 -4.88 -4.60
C GLU A 225 -0.71 -4.44 -3.28
N LEU A 226 -2.02 -4.70 -3.13
CA LEU A 226 -2.74 -4.38 -1.90
C LEU A 226 -2.20 -5.18 -0.70
N ALA A 227 -1.93 -6.47 -0.88
CA ALA A 227 -1.38 -7.34 0.16
C ALA A 227 0.00 -6.88 0.61
N SER A 228 0.87 -6.48 -0.32
CA SER A 228 2.19 -5.94 -0.02
C SER A 228 2.11 -4.64 0.78
N VAL A 229 1.28 -3.69 0.33
CA VAL A 229 1.04 -2.42 1.04
C VAL A 229 0.53 -2.67 2.45
N MET A 230 -0.41 -3.60 2.61
CA MET A 230 -1.00 -3.94 3.90
C MET A 230 -0.03 -4.68 4.82
N GLY A 231 0.73 -5.64 4.28
CA GLY A 231 1.71 -6.43 5.05
C GLY A 231 2.68 -5.52 5.80
N GLY A 232 3.21 -4.49 5.13
CA GLY A 232 4.15 -3.55 5.75
C GLY A 232 3.54 -2.73 6.90
N ARG A 233 2.22 -2.51 6.93
CA ARG A 233 1.54 -1.80 8.03
C ARG A 233 1.05 -2.72 9.13
N LEU A 234 0.82 -3.99 8.82
CA LEU A 234 0.42 -5.01 9.79
C LEU A 234 1.61 -5.71 10.45
N ASN A 235 2.82 -5.18 10.28
CA ASN A 235 4.05 -5.78 10.78
C ASN A 235 4.24 -7.24 10.31
N PHE A 236 3.91 -7.50 9.04
CA PHE A 236 4.16 -8.80 8.41
C PHE A 236 5.62 -8.88 7.93
N THR A 237 6.35 -9.86 8.46
CA THR A 237 7.71 -10.22 8.06
C THR A 237 7.69 -11.54 7.28
N LEU A 238 8.69 -11.74 6.41
CA LEU A 238 8.86 -12.99 5.68
C LEU A 238 9.31 -14.15 6.58
N ASP A 239 9.80 -13.82 7.77
CA ASP A 239 10.45 -14.73 8.70
C ASP A 239 9.52 -15.19 9.83
N GLN A 240 8.97 -16.38 9.62
CA GLN A 240 9.10 -17.47 10.59
C GLN A 240 9.66 -18.70 9.85
N ALA A 241 10.78 -18.52 9.15
CA ALA A 241 11.49 -19.61 8.49
C ALA A 241 12.92 -19.69 9.04
N GLN A 242 13.12 -20.73 9.86
CA GLN A 242 14.37 -21.28 10.39
C GLN A 242 15.09 -20.43 11.45
N HIS A 243 15.11 -21.00 12.66
CA HIS A 243 16.14 -20.77 13.66
C HIS A 243 17.49 -20.85 12.95
N PHE A 244 18.16 -19.72 12.74
CA PHE A 244 19.53 -19.73 12.26
C PHE A 244 20.35 -20.28 13.42
N ASP A 245 20.73 -21.55 13.33
CA ASP A 245 21.55 -22.19 14.35
C ASP A 245 22.93 -21.58 14.25
N LEU A 246 23.22 -20.62 15.13
CA LEU A 246 24.54 -20.00 15.25
C LEU A 246 25.64 -21.04 15.49
N SER A 247 25.31 -22.24 16.00
CA SER A 247 26.26 -23.35 16.16
C SER A 247 26.58 -24.10 14.85
N SER A 248 25.87 -23.80 13.75
CA SER A 248 26.15 -24.35 12.42
C SER A 248 27.06 -23.47 11.56
N ILE A 249 27.41 -22.28 12.05
CA ILE A 249 28.47 -21.45 11.45
C ILE A 249 29.81 -22.08 11.87
N PRO A 250 30.66 -22.53 10.94
CA PRO A 250 32.00 -22.96 11.30
C PRO A 250 32.74 -21.77 11.93
N ASP A 251 33.33 -21.96 13.11
CA ASP A 251 34.32 -21.02 13.61
C ASP A 251 35.47 -20.98 12.59
N ALA A 252 35.80 -19.79 12.10
CA ALA A 252 36.96 -19.60 11.25
C ALA A 252 38.21 -19.99 12.05
N THR A 253 38.78 -21.15 11.76
CA THR A 253 40.09 -21.52 12.30
C THR A 253 41.16 -20.70 11.60
N ALA A 254 42.16 -20.27 12.36
CA ALA A 254 43.26 -19.44 11.87
C ALA A 254 44.08 -20.06 10.71
N ASP A 255 43.82 -21.33 10.38
CA ASP A 255 44.51 -22.10 9.34
C ASP A 255 43.89 -21.99 7.93
N GLU A 256 42.76 -21.28 7.74
CA GLU A 256 42.14 -21.06 6.41
C GLU A 256 42.48 -19.71 5.77
N LEU A 257 43.40 -18.95 6.36
CA LEU A 257 44.00 -17.78 5.71
C LEU A 257 45.19 -18.26 4.86
N ASP A 258 44.92 -18.73 3.64
CA ASP A 258 45.95 -18.83 2.62
C ASP A 258 46.50 -17.42 2.37
N ALA A 259 47.71 -17.17 2.86
CA ALA A 259 48.40 -15.89 2.84
C ALA A 259 49.12 -15.60 1.50
N ASP A 260 48.79 -16.31 0.42
CA ASP A 260 49.54 -16.27 -0.84
C ASP A 260 48.66 -15.87 -2.04
N GLU A 261 48.00 -14.69 -1.99
CA GLU A 261 47.62 -13.96 -3.22
C GLU A 261 47.29 -12.48 -2.93
N PHE A 262 48.25 -11.75 -2.35
CA PHE A 262 48.27 -10.28 -2.44
C PHE A 262 49.60 -9.87 -3.04
N ASP A 263 49.60 -9.49 -4.32
CA ASP A 263 50.70 -8.73 -4.92
C ASP A 263 50.84 -7.40 -4.14
N GLU A 264 51.86 -7.31 -3.30
CA GLU A 264 52.26 -6.06 -2.62
C GLU A 264 52.85 -5.08 -3.66
N ASP A 265 52.16 -3.96 -3.86
CA ASP A 265 52.73 -2.74 -4.43
C ASP A 265 53.34 -1.93 -3.26
N PRO A 266 54.68 -1.82 -3.12
CA PRO A 266 55.30 -1.36 -1.88
C PRO A 266 55.63 0.12 -1.98
N GLU A 267 54.67 1.02 -1.70
CA GLU A 267 55.02 2.41 -1.36
C GLU A 267 53.83 3.17 -0.74
N ALA A 268 53.74 3.17 0.59
CA ALA A 268 53.32 4.33 1.39
C ALA A 268 53.39 3.98 2.89
N ALA A 269 54.58 4.16 3.47
CA ALA A 269 54.76 4.13 4.91
C ALA A 269 53.92 5.23 5.59
N ILE A 270 53.23 4.83 6.66
CA ILE A 270 52.56 5.73 7.59
C ILE A 270 53.62 6.19 8.60
N ASP A 271 53.81 7.51 8.72
CA ASP A 271 54.56 8.09 9.85
C ASP A 271 53.55 8.78 10.78
N LEU A 272 53.44 8.21 11.98
CA LEU A 272 52.65 8.70 13.11
C LEU A 272 53.65 9.34 14.07
N ASP A 273 53.63 10.66 14.23
CA ASP A 273 54.02 11.36 15.47
C ASP A 273 53.91 12.88 15.30
N ALA A 274 52.96 13.51 16.01
CA ALA A 274 53.10 14.82 16.65
C ALA A 274 51.76 15.24 17.31
N GLU A 275 51.68 15.06 18.63
CA GLU A 275 50.74 15.79 19.49
C GLU A 275 51.29 17.20 19.83
N ASP A 276 50.33 18.12 20.00
CA ASP A 276 50.30 19.36 20.80
C ASP A 276 51.46 20.37 20.76
N ASP A 277 51.15 21.63 20.40
CA ASP A 277 51.27 22.71 21.40
C ASP A 277 50.60 24.05 21.01
N VAL A 278 50.37 24.82 22.07
CA VAL A 278 49.44 25.94 22.30
C VAL A 278 50.04 27.33 21.98
N GLU A 279 49.15 28.30 21.67
CA GLU A 279 49.25 29.77 21.77
C GLU A 279 50.23 30.60 20.89
N THR A 280 49.69 31.63 20.21
CA THR A 280 49.85 33.04 20.63
C THR A 280 49.01 34.04 19.78
N LYS A 281 48.30 34.94 20.48
CA LYS A 281 47.76 36.27 20.05
C LYS A 281 48.91 37.21 19.59
N PRO A 282 48.72 38.46 19.08
CA PRO A 282 47.54 39.35 19.17
C PRO A 282 47.22 40.19 17.91
N GLN A 283 46.06 40.87 17.86
CA GLN A 283 45.97 42.21 17.24
C GLN A 283 44.99 43.12 18.00
N SER A 284 45.44 44.36 18.17
CA SER A 284 45.00 45.45 19.02
C SER A 284 44.01 46.41 18.34
N GLU A 285 43.06 46.89 19.14
CA GLU A 285 42.56 48.27 19.31
C GLU A 285 42.74 49.33 18.19
N ALA A 286 41.60 49.86 17.74
CA ALA A 286 41.19 51.26 17.95
C ALA A 286 39.65 51.35 17.95
#